data_AF-A0A2S9GEK9-F1
#
_entry.id   AF-A0A2S9GEK9-F1
#
_cell.length_a   1.000
_cell.length_b   1.000
_cell.length_c   1.000
_cell.angle_alpha   90.00
_cell.angle_beta   90.00
_cell.angle_gamma   90.00
#
_symmetry.space_group_name_H-M   'P 1'
#
loop_
_entity.id
_entity.type
_entity.pdbx_description
1 polymer ?
#
loop_
_entity_poly.entity_id
_entity_poly.type
_entity_poly.pdbx_seq_one_letter_code
_entity_poly.pdbx_strand_id
1 'polypeptide(L)'
;AVPVDFKRTDDGPALVFEHDAKELPLDAYIAGEGTELDLDQRLALAIRLGEILRFAHNVHLRHRALSPRRVWATPVKDALPNLT
;
A
#
# COMPACT_ATOMS: atom_id res chain seq x y z
N ALA A 1 -2.38 2.59 -5.96
CA ALA A 1 -2.62 3.97 -6.45
C ALA A 1 -3.00 4.01 -7.94
N VAL A 2 -3.90 4.91 -8.36
CA VAL A 2 -4.19 5.22 -9.78
C VAL A 2 -3.42 6.49 -10.15
N PRO A 3 -2.67 6.53 -11.27
CA PRO A 3 -1.97 7.74 -11.67
C PRO A 3 -2.97 8.83 -12.08
N VAL A 4 -2.74 10.06 -11.62
CA VAL A 4 -3.54 11.23 -11.98
C VAL A 4 -3.12 11.84 -13.31
N ASP A 5 -1.88 11.57 -13.74
CA ASP A 5 -1.35 12.07 -15.00
C ASP A 5 -0.26 11.13 -15.57
N PHE A 6 -0.10 11.15 -16.89
CA PHE A 6 0.97 10.48 -17.62
C PHE A 6 1.75 11.53 -18.42
N LYS A 7 3.03 11.71 -18.11
CA LYS A 7 3.89 12.69 -18.76
C LYS A 7 4.95 12.02 -19.62
N ARG A 8 5.25 12.63 -20.77
CA ARG A 8 6.49 12.37 -21.50
C ARG A 8 7.51 13.41 -21.07
N THR A 9 8.64 12.96 -20.56
CA THR A 9 9.78 13.82 -20.20
C THR A 9 11.01 13.42 -21.04
N ASP A 10 12.06 14.23 -20.98
CA ASP A 10 13.30 13.95 -21.71
C ASP A 10 13.99 12.65 -21.22
N ASP A 11 13.75 12.24 -19.97
CA ASP A 11 14.27 11.01 -19.36
C ASP A 11 13.35 9.78 -19.56
N GLY A 12 12.19 9.96 -20.22
CA GLY A 12 11.24 8.89 -20.51
C GLY A 12 9.82 9.13 -19.99
N PRO A 13 8.96 8.09 -19.97
CA PRO A 13 7.59 8.22 -19.47
C PRO A 13 7.57 8.32 -17.94
N ALA A 14 6.74 9.22 -17.42
CA ALA A 14 6.52 9.40 -15.99
C ALA A 14 5.03 9.25 -15.65
N LEU A 15 4.76 8.61 -14.51
CA LEU A 15 3.42 8.56 -13.91
C LEU A 15 3.38 9.49 -12.71
N VAL A 16 2.37 10.35 -12.64
CA VAL A 16 2.14 11.23 -11.50
C VAL A 16 1.08 10.59 -10.61
N PHE A 17 1.35 10.53 -9.32
CA PHE A 17 0.41 10.06 -8.31
C PHE A 17 0.18 11.17 -7.29
N GLU A 18 -0.98 11.17 -6.64
CA GLU A 18 -1.20 11.97 -5.45
C GLU A 18 -0.20 11.59 -4.35
N HIS A 19 0.26 12.58 -3.60
CA HIS A 19 1.19 12.37 -2.49
C HIS A 19 0.51 12.69 -1.16
N ASP A 20 0.46 11.72 -0.26
CA ASP A 20 0.08 11.93 1.13
C ASP A 20 1.33 11.86 2.00
N ALA A 21 1.64 12.96 2.71
CA ALA A 21 2.81 13.06 3.58
C ALA A 21 2.73 12.14 4.82
N LYS A 22 1.55 11.59 5.13
CA LYS A 22 1.36 10.61 6.21
C LYS A 22 1.59 9.18 5.75
N GLU A 23 1.67 8.95 4.45
CA GLU A 23 1.83 7.62 3.89
C GLU A 23 3.28 7.14 4.07
N LEU A 24 3.45 5.90 4.51
CA LEU A 24 4.76 5.29 4.71
C LEU A 24 4.77 3.83 4.22
N PRO A 25 5.95 3.29 3.86
CA PRO A 25 6.07 1.88 3.50
C PRO A 25 5.57 0.98 4.64
N LEU A 26 4.93 -0.15 4.30
CA LEU A 26 4.30 -1.03 5.27
C LEU A 26 5.32 -1.62 6.28
N ASP A 27 6.57 -1.84 5.90
CA ASP A 27 7.61 -2.25 6.86
C ASP A 27 7.91 -1.17 7.90
N ALA A 28 7.98 0.10 7.49
CA ALA A 28 8.14 1.21 8.42
C ALA A 28 6.92 1.36 9.33
N TYR A 29 5.71 1.19 8.80
CA TYR A 29 4.48 1.19 9.60
C TYR A 29 4.50 0.08 10.65
N ILE A 30 4.79 -1.17 10.26
CA ILE A 30 4.82 -2.32 11.18
C ILE A 30 5.85 -2.12 12.29
N ALA A 31 7.00 -1.51 11.99
CA ALA A 31 8.06 -1.24 12.95
C ALA A 31 7.74 -0.06 13.89
N GLY A 32 6.87 0.86 13.47
CA GLY A 32 6.42 2.02 14.25
C GLY A 32 5.03 1.78 14.83
N GLU A 33 4.02 2.49 14.32
CA GLU A 33 2.64 2.46 14.82
C GLU A 33 2.00 1.07 14.83
N GLY A 34 2.47 0.16 13.96
CA GLY A 34 2.03 -1.22 13.92
C GLY A 34 2.38 -2.06 15.15
N THR A 35 3.22 -1.56 16.07
CA THR A 35 3.48 -2.23 17.36
C THR A 35 2.23 -2.26 18.24
N GLU A 36 1.38 -1.24 18.12
CA GLU A 36 0.17 -1.08 18.93
C GLU A 36 -1.00 -1.95 18.44
N LEU A 37 -0.86 -2.60 17.29
CA LEU A 37 -1.90 -3.48 16.78
C LEU A 37 -2.04 -4.74 17.64
N ASP A 38 -3.27 -5.04 18.04
CA ASP A 38 -3.62 -6.32 18.66
C ASP A 38 -3.60 -7.46 17.63
N LEU A 39 -3.82 -8.69 18.10
CA LEU A 39 -3.80 -9.87 17.25
C LEU A 39 -4.87 -9.85 16.16
N ASP A 40 -6.08 -9.40 16.49
CA ASP A 40 -7.20 -9.38 15.56
C ASP A 40 -6.97 -8.35 14.46
N GLN A 41 -6.40 -7.18 14.81
CA GLN A 41 -6.00 -6.15 13.86
C GLN A 41 -4.86 -6.62 12.96
N ARG A 42 -3.86 -7.33 13.49
CA ARG A 42 -2.77 -7.92 12.69
C ARG A 42 -3.31 -8.94 11.68
N LEU A 43 -4.24 -9.79 12.12
CA LEU A 43 -4.90 -10.76 11.24
C LEU A 43 -5.72 -10.06 10.16
N ALA A 44 -6.49 -9.03 10.54
CA ALA A 44 -7.30 -8.26 9.62
C ALA A 44 -6.43 -7.53 8.56
N LEU A 45 -5.25 -7.02 8.95
CA LEU A 45 -4.28 -6.44 8.02
C LEU A 45 -3.78 -7.47 7.00
N ALA A 46 -3.44 -8.69 7.44
CA ALA A 46 -3.04 -9.77 6.55
C ALA A 46 -4.16 -10.21 5.60
N ILE A 47 -5.40 -10.29 6.10
CA ILE A 47 -6.59 -10.56 5.28
C ILE A 47 -6.74 -9.47 4.22
N ARG A 48 -6.65 -8.19 4.59
CA ARG A 48 -6.79 -7.05 3.66
C ARG A 48 -5.76 -7.11 2.52
N LEU A 49 -4.51 -7.45 2.83
CA LEU A 49 -3.48 -7.70 1.80
C LEU A 49 -3.90 -8.83 0.85
N GLY A 50 -4.40 -9.94 1.40
CA GLY A 50 -4.92 -11.05 0.61
C GLY A 50 -6.08 -10.65 -0.31
N GLU A 51 -6.98 -9.79 0.15
CA GLU A 51 -8.10 -9.29 -0.65
C GLU A 51 -7.65 -8.39 -1.80
N ILE A 52 -6.69 -7.49 -1.55
CA ILE A 52 -6.08 -6.64 -2.58
C ILE A 52 -5.41 -7.51 -3.66
N LEU A 53 -4.66 -8.53 -3.25
CA LEU A 53 -4.03 -9.47 -4.19
C LEU A 53 -5.06 -10.29 -4.97
N ARG A 54 -6.12 -10.76 -4.30
CA ARG A 54 -7.23 -11.47 -4.95
C ARG A 54 -7.87 -10.59 -6.02
N PHE A 55 -8.15 -9.33 -5.70
CA PHE A 55 -8.67 -8.36 -6.66
C PHE A 55 -7.73 -8.18 -7.86
N ALA A 56 -6.44 -7.92 -7.62
CA ALA A 56 -5.44 -7.77 -8.68
C ALA A 56 -5.37 -9.00 -9.59
N HIS A 57 -5.32 -10.20 -9.00
CA HIS A 57 -5.27 -11.46 -9.75
C HIS A 57 -6.54 -11.71 -10.58
N ASN A 58 -7.72 -11.29 -10.09
CA ASN A 58 -8.98 -11.40 -10.84
C ASN A 58 -9.01 -10.52 -12.10
N VAL A 59 -8.23 -9.44 -12.13
CA VAL A 59 -8.06 -8.58 -13.32
C VAL A 59 -6.76 -8.90 -14.09
N HIS A 60 -6.22 -10.11 -13.91
CA HIS A 60 -4.99 -10.60 -14.55
C HIS A 60 -3.72 -9.80 -14.21
N LEU A 61 -3.76 -8.94 -13.19
CA LEU A 61 -2.59 -8.20 -12.72
C LEU A 61 -1.83 -9.03 -11.68
N ARG A 62 -0.54 -9.24 -11.91
CA ARG A 62 0.36 -9.96 -10.98
C ARG A 62 1.43 -9.01 -10.49
N HIS A 63 1.55 -8.84 -9.18
CA HIS A 63 2.47 -7.86 -8.59
C HIS A 63 3.96 -8.22 -8.82
N ARG A 64 4.32 -9.50 -8.89
CA ARG A 64 5.68 -10.07 -9.18
C ARG A 64 6.85 -9.63 -8.28
N ALA A 65 6.68 -8.63 -7.43
CA ALA A 65 7.69 -8.12 -6.50
C ALA A 65 7.03 -7.67 -5.17
N LEU A 66 5.98 -8.38 -4.76
CA LEU A 66 5.26 -8.05 -3.53
C LEU A 66 6.21 -8.17 -2.34
N SER A 67 6.31 -7.10 -1.56
CA SER A 67 7.03 -7.04 -0.30
C SER A 67 6.46 -5.88 0.53
N PRO A 68 6.67 -5.86 1.87
CA PRO A 68 6.22 -4.75 2.70
C PRO A 68 6.70 -3.37 2.21
N ARG A 69 7.89 -3.30 1.60
CA ARG A 69 8.45 -2.07 1.02
C ARG A 69 7.74 -1.58 -0.25
N ARG A 70 6.83 -2.39 -0.81
CA ARG A 70 6.07 -2.10 -2.04
C ARG A 70 4.58 -1.93 -1.75
N VAL A 71 4.20 -1.91 -0.48
CA VAL A 71 2.84 -1.59 -0.02
C VAL A 71 2.95 -0.33 0.80
N TRP A 72 2.09 0.63 0.51
CA TRP A 72 2.01 1.87 1.28
C TRP A 72 0.89 1.79 2.29
N ALA A 73 1.10 2.39 3.46
CA ALA A 73 0.17 2.44 4.56
C ALA A 73 -0.03 3.89 4.99
N THR A 74 -1.28 4.35 5.07
CA THR A 74 -1.64 5.59 5.74
C THR A 74 -2.22 5.24 7.12
N PRO A 75 -1.57 5.62 8.23
CA PRO A 75 -2.07 5.34 9.56
C PRO A 75 -3.41 6.00 9.81
N VAL A 76 -4.27 5.28 10.54
CA VAL A 76 -5.57 5.78 10.99
C VAL A 76 -5.65 5.55 12.48
N LYS A 77 -6.04 6.60 13.22
CA LYS A 77 -6.20 6.50 14.67
C LYS A 77 -7.32 5.50 14.99
N ASP A 78 -7.05 4.57 15.91
CA ASP A 78 -8.00 3.58 16.42
C ASP A 78 -8.59 2.64 15.34
N ALA A 79 -7.92 2.50 14.18
CA ALA A 79 -8.37 1.65 13.07
C ALA A 79 -7.19 1.06 12.27
N LEU A 80 -7.48 0.14 11.36
CA LEU A 80 -6.48 -0.38 10.43
C LEU A 80 -6.01 0.70 9.46
N PRO A 81 -4.72 0.65 9.04
CA PRO A 81 -4.22 1.58 8.04
C PRO A 81 -4.94 1.37 6.70
N ASN A 82 -5.03 2.45 5.93
CA ASN A 82 -5.39 2.34 4.52
C ASN A 82 -4.16 1.86 3.74
N LEU A 83 -4.37 0.92 2.80
CA LEU A 83 -3.30 0.35 1.98
C LEU A 83 -3.45 0.79 0.53
N THR A 84 -2.35 1.19 -0.10
CA THR A 84 -2.34 1.76 -1.46
C THR A 84 -1.31 1.16 -2.40
#